data_AF-T1BH16-F1
#
_entry.id   AF-T1BH16-F1
#
_cell.length_a   1.000
_cell.length_b   1.000
_cell.length_c   1.000
_cell.angle_alpha   90.00
_cell.angle_beta   90.00
_cell.angle_gamma   90.00
#
_symmetry.space_group_name_H-M   'P 1'
#
loop_
_entity.id
_entity.type
_entity.pdbx_description
1 polymer ?
#
loop_
_entity_poly.entity_id
_entity_poly.type
_entity_poly.pdbx_seq_one_letter_code
_entity_poly.pdbx_strand_id
1 'polypeptide(L)'
;MGGQGSGYERELKELLQGQPEAIRRFVRALPPTDRPLVERVEREPFLVVRAAGSLGFDLVALRREFAFPLEVKSSRSELIHFSAASGRATEQLRAHRAAVGRVGLVVLYAFRRIGHRGGDP
;
A
#
# COMPACT_ATOMS: atom_id res chain seq x y z
N MET A 1 18.76 12.15 2.42
CA MET A 1 18.37 11.16 1.39
C MET A 1 16.92 10.73 1.63
N GLY A 2 15.96 11.56 1.23
CA GLY A 2 14.53 11.31 1.45
C GLY A 2 13.78 11.59 0.16
N GLY A 3 12.80 10.75 -0.19
CA GLY A 3 11.89 11.06 -1.30
C GLY A 3 11.27 9.89 -2.06
N GLN A 4 11.73 8.64 -1.91
CA GLN A 4 11.24 7.52 -2.74
C GLN A 4 10.04 6.74 -2.16
N GLY A 5 9.62 7.02 -0.92
CA GLY A 5 8.41 6.45 -0.31
C GLY A 5 7.13 7.24 -0.63
N SER A 6 7.23 8.58 -0.76
CA SER A 6 6.05 9.44 -0.90
C SER A 6 5.38 9.35 -2.28
N GLY A 7 6.14 9.02 -3.33
CA GLY A 7 5.60 8.85 -4.68
C GLY A 7 4.66 7.64 -4.78
N TYR A 8 5.12 6.48 -4.31
CA TYR A 8 4.33 5.25 -4.37
C TYR A 8 3.10 5.30 -3.45
N GLU A 9 3.25 5.80 -2.22
CA GLU A 9 2.12 5.98 -1.30
C GLU A 9 1.02 6.85 -1.93
N ARG A 10 1.41 7.95 -2.58
CA ARG A 10 0.48 8.84 -3.27
C ARG A 10 -0.21 8.14 -4.44
N GLU A 11 0.54 7.44 -5.28
CA GLU A 11 0.00 6.71 -6.42
C GLU A 11 -1.01 5.64 -5.97
N LEU A 12 -0.65 4.84 -4.96
CA LEU A 12 -1.52 3.82 -4.39
C LEU A 12 -2.80 4.44 -3.81
N LYS A 13 -2.68 5.58 -3.12
CA LYS A 13 -3.83 6.33 -2.62
C LYS A 13 -4.75 6.77 -3.77
N GLU A 14 -4.21 7.39 -4.81
CA GLU A 14 -4.97 7.85 -5.97
C GLU A 14 -5.68 6.68 -6.68
N LEU A 15 -5.01 5.54 -6.83
CA LEU A 15 -5.58 4.31 -7.39
C LEU A 15 -6.76 3.81 -6.56
N LEU A 16 -6.57 3.63 -5.25
CA LEU A 16 -7.60 3.11 -4.34
C LEU A 16 -8.80 4.06 -4.20
N GLN A 17 -8.58 5.36 -4.32
CA GLN A 17 -9.64 6.38 -4.35
C GLN A 17 -10.39 6.45 -5.68
N GLY A 18 -10.06 5.60 -6.66
CA GLY A 18 -10.77 5.52 -7.92
C GLY A 18 -10.39 6.62 -8.92
N GLN A 19 -9.21 7.25 -8.80
CA GLN A 19 -8.82 8.31 -9.72
C GLN A 19 -8.63 7.76 -11.15
N PRO A 20 -9.37 8.26 -12.17
CA PRO A 20 -9.38 7.65 -13.49
C PRO A 20 -8.00 7.54 -14.14
N GLU A 21 -7.15 8.56 -13.96
CA GLU A 21 -5.78 8.53 -14.51
C GLU A 21 -4.85 7.55 -13.80
N ALA A 22 -5.02 7.36 -12.49
CA ALA A 22 -4.24 6.38 -11.73
C ALA A 22 -4.63 4.96 -12.14
N ILE A 23 -5.94 4.69 -12.27
CA ILE A 23 -6.45 3.41 -12.77
C ILE A 23 -5.92 3.14 -14.18
N ARG A 24 -6.09 4.09 -15.11
CA ARG A 24 -5.60 3.96 -16.50
C ARG A 24 -4.12 3.67 -16.60
N ARG A 25 -3.31 4.20 -15.69
CA ARG A 25 -1.86 3.94 -15.65
C ARG A 25 -1.59 2.51 -15.17
N PHE A 26 -2.24 2.10 -14.09
CA PHE A 26 -2.05 0.80 -13.46
C PHE A 26 -2.47 -0.35 -14.38
N VAL A 27 -3.66 -0.27 -15.00
CA VAL A 27 -4.20 -1.36 -15.84
C VAL A 27 -3.40 -1.63 -17.11
N ARG A 28 -2.56 -0.68 -17.58
CA ARG A 28 -1.66 -0.90 -18.72
C ARG A 28 -0.63 -1.99 -18.45
N ALA A 29 -0.21 -2.14 -17.19
CA ALA A 29 0.75 -3.14 -16.77
C ALA A 29 0.11 -4.51 -16.50
N LEU A 30 -1.23 -4.60 -16.52
CA LEU A 30 -1.96 -5.83 -16.20
C LEU A 30 -2.34 -6.63 -17.45
N PRO A 31 -2.40 -7.98 -17.33
CA PRO A 31 -3.05 -8.84 -18.30
C PRO A 31 -4.49 -8.37 -18.57
N PRO A 32 -4.99 -8.45 -19.83
CA PRO A 32 -6.36 -8.04 -20.15
C PRO A 32 -7.45 -8.68 -19.29
N THR A 33 -7.22 -9.91 -18.80
CA THR A 33 -8.14 -10.65 -17.93
C THR A 33 -8.34 -9.98 -16.56
N ASP A 34 -7.35 -9.24 -16.07
CA ASP A 34 -7.34 -8.72 -14.71
C ASP A 34 -7.79 -7.25 -14.65
N ARG A 35 -7.78 -6.56 -15.80
CA ARG A 35 -8.16 -5.14 -15.89
C ARG A 35 -9.57 -4.86 -15.37
N PRO A 36 -10.61 -5.65 -15.70
CA PRO A 36 -11.97 -5.36 -15.23
C PRO A 36 -12.10 -5.35 -13.70
N LEU A 37 -11.27 -6.14 -13.00
CA LEU A 37 -11.26 -6.18 -11.53
C LEU A 37 -10.77 -4.86 -10.93
N VAL A 38 -9.75 -4.26 -11.54
CA VAL A 38 -9.18 -2.98 -11.09
C VAL A 38 -10.01 -1.80 -11.57
N GLU A 39 -10.53 -1.82 -12.80
CA GLU A 39 -11.40 -0.78 -13.34
C GLU A 39 -12.68 -0.59 -12.50
N ARG A 40 -13.15 -1.65 -11.83
CA ARG A 40 -14.27 -1.55 -10.87
C ARG A 40 -14.02 -0.54 -9.75
N VAL A 41 -12.76 -0.28 -9.38
CA VAL A 41 -12.40 0.69 -8.33
C VAL A 41 -12.83 2.12 -8.72
N GLU A 42 -12.98 2.43 -10.01
CA GLU A 42 -13.50 3.74 -10.45
C GLU A 42 -14.96 3.95 -10.02
N ARG A 43 -15.76 2.88 -10.03
CA ARG A 43 -17.19 2.92 -9.68
C ARG A 43 -17.46 2.63 -8.21
N GLU A 44 -16.60 1.83 -7.59
CA GLU A 44 -16.68 1.45 -6.17
C GLU A 44 -15.33 1.72 -5.48
N PRO A 45 -14.94 3.00 -5.28
CA PRO A 45 -13.65 3.36 -4.70
C PRO A 45 -13.59 3.06 -3.20
N PHE A 46 -12.38 3.04 -2.68
CA PHE A 46 -12.14 3.06 -1.23
C PHE A 46 -12.15 4.52 -0.72
N LEU A 47 -12.70 4.71 0.47
CA LEU A 47 -12.35 5.85 1.30
C LEU A 47 -10.94 5.62 1.84
N VAL A 48 -9.98 6.45 1.42
CA VAL A 48 -8.58 6.33 1.85
C VAL A 48 -8.17 7.52 2.70
N VAL A 49 -7.69 7.25 3.91
CA VAL A 49 -7.12 8.25 4.83
C VAL A 49 -5.63 7.96 5.05
N ARG A 50 -4.82 9.02 5.16
CA ARG A 50 -3.43 8.91 5.63
C ARG A 50 -3.47 8.87 7.15
N ALA A 51 -2.81 7.92 7.80
CA ALA A 51 -2.75 7.97 9.26
C ALA A 51 -1.77 9.07 9.71
N ALA A 52 -2.05 9.69 10.84
CA ALA A 52 -1.20 10.73 11.39
C ALA A 52 0.02 10.11 12.10
N GLY A 53 1.22 10.45 11.63
CA GLY A 53 2.47 10.22 12.35
C GLY A 53 3.09 8.82 12.23
N SER A 54 4.38 8.76 12.54
CA SER A 54 5.30 7.61 12.38
C SER A 54 4.99 6.35 13.21
N LEU A 55 3.89 6.35 13.97
CA LEU A 55 3.48 5.23 14.83
C LEU A 55 2.23 4.51 14.29
N GLY A 56 1.59 5.06 13.25
CA GLY A 56 0.42 4.49 12.58
C GLY A 56 0.76 3.71 11.31
N PHE A 57 -0.26 3.46 10.49
CA PHE A 57 -0.14 2.91 9.15
C PHE A 57 0.06 4.05 8.13
N ASP A 58 0.71 3.80 7.00
CA ASP A 58 0.83 4.83 5.96
C ASP A 58 -0.54 5.22 5.40
N LEU A 59 -1.39 4.22 5.11
CA LEU A 59 -2.77 4.42 4.62
C LEU A 59 -3.76 3.51 5.37
N VAL A 60 -5.01 3.95 5.45
CA VAL A 60 -6.15 3.09 5.79
C VAL A 60 -7.19 3.23 4.69
N ALA A 61 -7.49 2.14 4.00
CA ALA A 61 -8.48 2.08 2.93
C ALA A 61 -9.73 1.32 3.40
N LEU A 62 -10.90 1.95 3.25
CA LEU A 62 -12.18 1.43 3.69
C LEU A 62 -13.17 1.35 2.52
N ARG A 63 -13.83 0.21 2.34
CA ARG A 63 -14.92 0.05 1.38
C ARG A 63 -15.92 -0.98 1.92
N ARG A 64 -17.02 -0.49 2.49
CA ARG A 64 -18.03 -1.33 3.16
C ARG A 64 -17.35 -2.21 4.24
N GLU A 65 -17.41 -3.53 4.11
CA GLU A 65 -16.84 -4.52 5.03
C GLU A 65 -15.32 -4.73 4.82
N PHE A 66 -14.75 -4.14 3.77
CA PHE A 66 -13.30 -4.17 3.53
C PHE A 66 -12.61 -3.03 4.30
N ALA A 67 -11.69 -3.39 5.19
CA ALA A 67 -10.84 -2.44 5.90
C ALA A 67 -9.37 -2.87 5.81
N PHE A 68 -8.55 -2.05 5.17
CA PHE A 68 -7.16 -2.36 4.88
C PHE A 68 -6.22 -1.31 5.50
N PRO A 69 -5.66 -1.60 6.68
CA PRO A 69 -4.47 -0.94 7.18
C PRO A 69 -3.29 -1.29 6.26
N LEU A 70 -2.64 -0.28 5.68
CA LEU A 70 -1.61 -0.43 4.67
C LEU A 70 -0.30 0.21 5.14
N GLU A 71 0.78 -0.58 5.09
CA GLU A 71 2.14 -0.08 5.22
C GLU A 71 2.80 -0.09 3.83
N VAL A 72 3.21 1.08 3.36
CA VAL A 72 3.79 1.26 2.04
C VAL A 72 5.32 1.18 2.13
N LYS A 73 5.90 0.32 1.30
CA LYS A 73 7.35 0.16 1.20
C LYS A 73 7.78 0.14 -0.25
N SER A 74 8.90 0.80 -0.52
CA SER A 74 9.58 0.73 -1.82
C SER A 74 11.05 0.40 -1.60
N SER A 75 11.57 -0.58 -2.34
CA SER A 75 12.98 -0.98 -2.22
C SER A 75 13.52 -1.53 -3.54
N ARG A 76 14.83 -1.42 -3.73
CA ARG A 76 15.54 -2.13 -4.81
C ARG A 76 15.82 -3.59 -4.45
N SER A 77 15.86 -3.91 -3.15
CA SER A 77 16.01 -5.27 -2.63
C SER A 77 14.71 -6.04 -2.77
N GLU A 78 14.79 -7.33 -3.09
CA GLU A 78 13.64 -8.25 -3.03
C GLU A 78 13.29 -8.65 -1.60
N LEU A 79 14.23 -8.48 -0.66
CA LEU A 79 14.07 -8.85 0.74
C LEU A 79 13.75 -7.61 1.60
N ILE A 80 12.68 -7.71 2.38
CA ILE A 80 12.33 -6.76 3.44
C ILE A 80 12.86 -7.31 4.76
N HIS A 81 13.89 -6.66 5.32
CA HIS A 81 14.44 -7.03 6.61
C HIS A 81 13.78 -6.21 7.73
N PHE A 82 12.98 -6.88 8.56
CA PHE A 82 12.36 -6.27 9.76
C PHE A 82 13.33 -6.13 10.94
N SER A 83 14.53 -6.71 10.84
CA SER A 83 15.52 -6.85 11.92
C SER A 83 16.72 -5.90 11.82
N ALA A 84 16.74 -4.94 10.90
CA ALA A 84 17.93 -4.12 10.66
C ALA A 84 18.30 -3.22 11.86
N ALA A 85 19.55 -3.35 12.32
CA ALA A 85 20.44 -2.55 13.20
C ALA A 85 19.90 -1.76 14.42
N SER A 86 18.67 -1.24 14.41
CA SER A 86 18.13 -0.34 15.45
C SER A 86 16.89 -0.87 16.19
N GLY A 87 16.37 -2.04 15.83
CA GLY A 87 15.18 -2.65 16.46
C GLY A 87 13.84 -1.95 16.15
N ARG A 88 13.86 -0.70 15.70
CA ARG A 88 12.68 0.14 15.40
C ARG A 88 11.69 -0.50 14.43
N ALA A 89 12.16 -1.18 13.38
CA ALA A 89 11.28 -1.86 12.42
C ALA A 89 10.53 -3.05 13.05
N THR A 90 11.18 -3.76 13.98
CA THR A 90 10.53 -4.84 14.74
C THR A 90 9.51 -4.28 15.74
N GLU A 91 9.80 -3.16 16.39
CA GLU A 91 8.86 -2.47 17.27
C GLU A 91 7.63 -1.98 16.51
N GLN A 92 7.83 -1.34 15.35
CA GLN A 92 6.73 -0.90 14.48
C GLN A 92 5.84 -2.08 14.07
N LEU A 93 6.43 -3.20 13.64
CA LEU A 93 5.67 -4.41 13.29
C LEU A 93 4.85 -4.95 14.48
N ARG A 94 5.42 -4.94 15.69
CA ARG A 94 4.71 -5.35 16.92
C ARG A 94 3.56 -4.40 17.23
N ALA A 95 3.78 -3.08 17.14
CA ALA A 95 2.75 -2.07 17.36
C ALA A 95 1.60 -2.20 16.36
N HIS A 96 1.92 -2.38 15.07
CA HIS A 96 0.97 -2.64 13.99
C HIS A 96 0.12 -3.88 14.26
N ARG A 97 0.74 -5.01 14.60
CA ARG A 97 0.03 -6.25 14.95
C ARG A 97 -0.89 -6.07 16.16
N ALA A 98 -0.41 -5.38 17.20
CA ALA A 98 -1.21 -5.10 18.39
C ALA A 98 -2.44 -4.22 18.08
N ALA A 99 -2.27 -3.23 17.19
CA ALA A 99 -3.35 -2.31 16.80
C ALA A 99 -4.50 -3.01 16.05
N VAL A 100 -4.20 -4.02 15.22
CA VAL A 100 -5.22 -4.71 14.41
C VAL A 100 -5.72 -6.02 15.04
N GLY A 101 -4.95 -6.64 15.93
CA GLY A 101 -5.21 -8.00 16.40
C GLY A 101 -6.55 -8.17 17.12
N ARG A 102 -6.97 -7.19 17.92
CA ARG A 102 -8.24 -7.25 18.67
C ARG A 102 -9.48 -7.05 17.80
N VAL A 103 -9.30 -6.46 16.61
CA VAL A 103 -10.40 -6.16 15.66
C VAL A 103 -10.43 -7.14 14.49
N GLY A 104 -9.61 -8.21 14.53
CA GLY A 104 -9.61 -9.25 13.51
C GLY A 104 -9.08 -8.80 12.16
N LEU A 105 -8.30 -7.72 12.12
CA LEU A 105 -7.70 -7.21 10.88
C LEU A 105 -6.25 -7.66 10.75
N VAL A 106 -5.73 -7.56 9.52
CA VAL A 106 -4.31 -7.76 9.20
C VAL A 106 -3.76 -6.51 8.53
N VAL A 107 -2.48 -6.25 8.75
CA VAL A 107 -1.77 -5.16 8.07
C VAL A 107 -1.24 -5.66 6.75
N LEU A 108 -1.55 -4.95 5.68
CA LEU A 108 -1.09 -5.27 4.33
C LEU A 108 0.15 -4.45 4.02
N TYR A 109 1.23 -5.12 3.64
CA TYR A 109 2.43 -4.47 3.13
C TYR A 109 2.29 -4.25 1.62
N ALA A 110 2.04 -3.01 1.22
CA ALA A 110 2.09 -2.60 -0.17
C ALA A 110 3.55 -2.37 -0.56
N PHE A 111 4.16 -3.36 -1.21
CA PHE A 111 5.57 -3.33 -1.58
C PHE A 111 5.76 -3.09 -3.08
N ARG A 112 6.54 -2.06 -3.42
CA ARG A 112 7.02 -1.82 -4.79
C ARG A 112 8.51 -2.09 -4.92
N ARG A 113 8.87 -2.91 -5.91
CA ARG A 113 10.27 -3.17 -6.27
C ARG A 113 10.77 -2.12 -7.27
N ILE A 114 11.75 -1.32 -6.86
CA ILE A 114 12.32 -0.25 -7.69
C ILE A 114 13.37 -0.82 -8.66
N GLY A 115 13.28 -0.44 -9.93
CA GLY A 115 14.28 -0.76 -10.95
C GLY A 115 14.12 -2.14 -11.60
N HIS A 116 12.99 -2.81 -11.35
CA HIS A 116 12.66 -4.07 -12.00
C HIS A 116 11.68 -3.81 -13.16
N ARG A 117 12.18 -3.90 -14.41
CA ARG A 117 11.34 -3.77 -15.62
C ARG A 117 10.65 -5.11 -15.88
N GLY A 118 9.52 -5.33 -15.22
CA GLY A 118 8.77 -6.59 -15.34
C GLY A 118 7.48 -6.66 -14.52
N GLY A 119 7.22 -5.69 -13.64
CA GLY A 119 5.96 -5.62 -12.88
C GLY A 119 5.82 -4.29 -12.16
N ASP A 120 4.56 -3.80 -12.12
CA ASP A 120 4.07 -2.50 -11.64
C ASP A 120 4.66 -1.26 -12.37
N PRO A 121 3.86 -0.22 -12.71
CA PRO A 121 4.35 0.98 -13.43
C PRO A 121 5.45 1.78 -12.71
#